data_AF-A0A9D6T6I5-F1
#
_entry.id   AF-A0A9D6T6I5-F1
#
_cell.length_a   1.000
_cell.length_b   1.000
_cell.length_c   1.000
_cell.angle_alpha   90.00
_cell.angle_beta   90.00
_cell.angle_gamma   90.00
#
_symmetry.space_group_name_H-M   'P 1'
#
loop_
_entity.id
_entity.type
_entity.pdbx_description
1 polymer ?
#
loop_
_entity_poly.entity_id
_entity_poly.type
_entity_poly.pdbx_seq_one_letter_code
_entity_poly.pdbx_strand_id
1 'polypeptide(L)'
;MTITSPRQGDVVEVRALIEGCVENPKLHVYVLVRPLAVGGWWVQPASPVDRDGKWRVLAYFGTEEAGRGEYFEIVAVASTEAKLLREGQRLSANDLESLREHHEHSDVVLTVRK
;
A
#
# COMPACT_ATOMS: atom_id res chain seq x y z
N MET A 1 11.03 6.73 -0.91
CA MET A 1 9.65 7.14 -0.56
C MET A 1 9.33 6.70 0.85
N THR A 2 8.27 7.24 1.45
CA THR A 2 7.90 6.89 2.83
C THR A 2 6.38 6.90 3.02
N ILE A 3 5.86 5.93 3.77
CA ILE A 3 4.51 5.94 4.33
C ILE A 3 4.58 6.71 5.65
N THR A 4 3.75 7.74 5.79
CA THR A 4 3.71 8.61 6.98
C THR A 4 2.53 8.31 7.91
N SER A 5 1.48 7.71 7.36
CA SER A 5 0.29 7.24 8.07
C SER A 5 -0.34 6.08 7.28
N PRO A 6 -0.81 5.00 7.94
CA PRO A 6 -0.63 4.70 9.35
C PRO A 6 0.85 4.44 9.70
N ARG A 7 1.18 4.47 10.99
CA ARG A 7 2.51 4.10 11.51
C ARG A 7 2.53 2.64 11.95
N GLN A 8 3.75 2.14 12.17
CA GLN A 8 3.97 0.80 12.69
C GLN A 8 3.16 0.55 13.97
N GLY A 9 2.30 -0.46 13.95
CA GLY A 9 1.45 -0.89 15.06
C GLY A 9 0.13 -0.14 15.19
N ASP A 10 -0.16 0.84 14.32
CA ASP A 10 -1.40 1.60 14.40
C ASP A 10 -2.63 0.70 14.13
N VAL A 11 -3.74 1.09 14.74
CA VAL A 11 -5.04 0.46 14.57
C VAL A 11 -5.78 1.15 13.43
N VAL A 12 -6.32 0.36 12.51
CA VAL A 12 -7.08 0.85 11.35
C VAL A 12 -8.51 0.30 11.34
N GLU A 13 -9.42 1.05 10.72
CA GLU A 13 -10.78 0.59 10.43
C GLU A 13 -10.78 -0.29 9.15
N VAL A 14 -11.94 -0.84 8.78
CA VAL A 14 -12.10 -1.64 7.53
C VAL A 14 -11.62 -0.89 6.28
N ARG A 15 -11.72 0.44 6.30
CA ARG A 15 -11.08 1.35 5.36
C ARG A 15 -10.31 2.41 6.13
N ALA A 16 -9.07 2.67 5.73
CA ALA A 16 -8.27 3.72 6.34
C ALA A 16 -7.49 4.50 5.28
N LEU A 17 -7.25 5.77 5.57
CA LEU A 17 -6.42 6.62 4.74
C LEU A 17 -4.95 6.27 4.97
N ILE A 18 -4.26 5.90 3.90
CA ILE A 18 -2.81 5.75 3.88
C ILE A 18 -2.25 6.99 3.21
N GLU A 19 -1.23 7.59 3.83
CA GLU A 19 -0.60 8.84 3.40
C GLU A 19 0.91 8.66 3.35
N GLY A 20 1.55 9.29 2.39
CA GLY A 20 3.01 9.27 2.29
C GLY A 20 3.57 10.36 1.40
N CYS A 21 4.88 10.25 1.17
CA CYS A 21 5.62 11.16 0.31
C CYS A 21 6.57 10.41 -0.64
N VAL A 22 6.81 11.03 -1.80
CA VAL A 22 7.79 10.62 -2.80
C VAL A 22 8.55 11.86 -3.27
N GLU A 23 9.84 11.73 -3.55
CA GLU A 23 10.67 12.88 -3.92
C GLU A 23 10.34 13.42 -5.31
N ASN A 24 10.03 12.54 -6.26
CA ASN A 24 9.65 12.90 -7.61
C ASN A 24 8.12 12.87 -7.79
N PRO A 25 7.44 14.04 -7.90
CA PRO A 25 5.98 14.11 -8.02
C PRO A 25 5.45 13.62 -9.37
N LYS A 26 6.33 13.26 -10.33
CA LYS A 26 5.93 12.65 -11.62
C LYS A 26 5.76 11.14 -11.55
N LEU A 27 6.10 10.51 -10.43
CA LEU A 27 5.95 9.07 -10.26
C LEU A 27 4.50 8.68 -9.98
N HIS A 28 4.15 7.46 -10.34
CA HIS A 28 2.89 6.82 -10.01
C HIS A 28 3.09 5.95 -8.78
N VAL A 29 2.29 6.20 -7.73
CA VAL A 29 2.36 5.44 -6.47
C VAL A 29 1.27 4.38 -6.44
N TYR A 30 1.70 3.16 -6.12
CA TYR A 30 0.87 1.99 -5.94
C TYR A 30 0.99 1.50 -4.50
N VAL A 31 -0.14 1.38 -3.81
CA VAL A 31 -0.18 0.87 -2.44
C VAL A 31 -0.67 -0.57 -2.46
N LEU A 32 0.04 -1.43 -1.73
CA LEU A 32 -0.20 -2.85 -1.60
C LEU A 32 -0.55 -3.15 -0.14
N VAL A 33 -1.62 -3.89 0.08
CA VAL A 33 -2.03 -4.34 1.41
C VAL A 33 -2.13 -5.85 1.42
N ARG A 34 -1.63 -6.49 2.48
CA ARG A 34 -1.87 -7.92 2.72
C ARG A 34 -2.28 -8.22 4.16
N PRO A 35 -3.32 -9.03 4.42
CA PRO A 35 -3.47 -9.73 5.69
C PRO A 35 -2.33 -10.74 5.89
N LEU A 36 -1.80 -10.84 7.11
CA LEU A 36 -0.76 -11.82 7.45
C LEU A 36 -1.29 -13.27 7.42
N ALA A 37 -2.59 -13.46 7.68
CA ALA A 37 -3.18 -14.79 7.88
C ALA A 37 -3.37 -15.60 6.59
N VAL A 38 -3.77 -14.95 5.48
CA VAL A 38 -4.18 -15.64 4.24
C VAL A 38 -3.22 -15.44 3.07
N GLY A 39 -2.27 -14.51 3.18
CA GLY A 39 -1.20 -14.28 2.21
C GLY A 39 -1.64 -13.67 0.86
N GLY A 40 -0.65 -13.17 0.12
CA GLY A 40 -0.83 -12.43 -1.14
C GLY A 40 -1.05 -10.94 -0.90
N TRP A 41 -0.73 -10.10 -1.88
CA TRP A 41 -0.86 -8.65 -1.79
C TRP A 41 -1.98 -8.16 -2.71
N TRP A 42 -2.75 -7.19 -2.23
CA TRP A 42 -3.81 -6.55 -3.00
C TRP A 42 -3.45 -5.12 -3.33
N VAL A 43 -3.43 -4.82 -4.62
CA VAL A 43 -3.26 -3.46 -5.12
C VAL A 43 -4.49 -2.63 -4.77
N GLN A 44 -4.26 -1.57 -4.02
CA GLN A 44 -5.28 -0.61 -3.59
C GLN A 44 -5.64 0.35 -4.74
N PRO A 45 -6.70 1.17 -4.58
CA PRO A 45 -7.01 2.21 -5.55
C PRO A 45 -5.81 3.11 -5.86
N ALA A 46 -5.78 3.68 -7.06
CA ALA A 46 -4.66 4.54 -7.48
C ALA A 46 -4.49 5.74 -6.53
N SER A 47 -3.23 6.06 -6.20
CA SER A 47 -2.90 7.21 -5.37
C SER A 47 -2.27 8.30 -6.23
N PRO A 48 -3.00 9.37 -6.60
CA PRO A 48 -2.40 10.49 -7.30
C PRO A 48 -1.37 11.18 -6.40
N VAL A 49 -0.25 11.58 -7.00
CA VAL A 49 0.80 12.33 -6.33
C VAL A 49 0.59 13.82 -6.57
N ASP A 50 0.51 14.59 -5.49
CA ASP A 50 0.40 16.04 -5.51
C ASP A 50 1.72 16.68 -5.94
N ARG A 51 1.68 17.97 -6.32
CA ARG A 51 2.87 18.70 -6.80
C ARG A 51 3.99 18.80 -5.77
N ASP A 52 3.66 18.70 -4.48
CA ASP A 52 4.60 18.70 -3.36
C ASP A 52 5.12 17.30 -3.00
N GLY A 53 4.80 16.28 -3.82
CA GLY A 53 5.25 14.91 -3.63
C GLY A 53 4.43 14.12 -2.63
N LYS A 54 3.37 14.69 -2.05
CA LYS A 54 2.47 13.97 -1.15
C LYS A 54 1.50 13.11 -1.93
N TRP A 55 1.09 12.00 -1.33
CA TRP A 55 0.11 11.11 -1.89
C TRP A 55 -0.75 10.52 -0.78
N ARG A 56 -1.97 10.14 -1.14
CA ARG A 56 -2.91 9.48 -0.21
C ARG A 56 -3.86 8.55 -0.94
N VAL A 57 -4.29 7.49 -0.25
CA VAL A 57 -5.24 6.52 -0.77
C VAL A 57 -6.14 6.02 0.35
N LEU A 58 -7.43 5.87 0.07
CA LEU A 58 -8.34 5.15 0.95
C LEU A 58 -8.21 3.65 0.64
N ALA A 59 -7.52 2.92 1.51
CA ALA A 59 -7.23 1.50 1.35
C ALA A 59 -8.16 0.61 2.18
N TYR A 60 -8.24 -0.66 1.81
CA TYR A 60 -9.10 -1.68 2.39
C TYR A 60 -8.29 -2.69 3.20
N PHE A 61 -8.76 -2.96 4.42
CA PHE A 61 -8.15 -3.90 5.37
C PHE A 61 -9.11 -5.08 5.61
N GLY A 62 -9.39 -5.82 4.53
CA GLY A 62 -10.40 -6.88 4.50
C GLY A 62 -11.79 -6.38 4.07
N THR A 63 -12.84 -7.06 4.53
CA THR A 63 -14.25 -6.74 4.27
C THR A 63 -14.98 -6.45 5.57
N GLU A 64 -16.26 -6.07 5.54
CA GLU A 64 -17.05 -5.91 6.77
C GLU A 64 -17.04 -7.17 7.64
N GLU A 65 -17.04 -8.36 7.01
CA GLU A 65 -17.12 -9.66 7.65
C GLU A 65 -15.75 -10.30 7.96
N ALA A 66 -14.68 -9.93 7.25
CA ALA A 66 -13.39 -10.61 7.32
C ALA A 66 -12.23 -9.63 7.54
N GLY A 67 -11.30 -9.95 8.44
CA GLY A 67 -10.11 -9.15 8.73
C GLY A 67 -10.11 -8.42 10.08
N ARG A 68 -11.20 -8.45 10.85
CA ARG A 68 -11.24 -7.84 12.19
C ARG A 68 -10.27 -8.55 13.15
N GLY A 69 -9.43 -7.78 13.84
CA GLY A 69 -8.39 -8.30 14.73
C GLY A 69 -7.18 -8.89 14.01
N GLU A 70 -7.16 -8.89 12.68
CA GLU A 70 -6.03 -9.37 11.90
C GLU A 70 -4.99 -8.27 11.71
N TYR A 71 -3.74 -8.72 11.58
CA TYR A 71 -2.64 -7.85 11.19
C TYR A 71 -2.58 -7.73 9.67
N PHE A 72 -2.19 -6.55 9.21
CA PHE A 72 -1.99 -6.24 7.81
C PHE A 72 -0.62 -5.60 7.60
N GLU A 73 0.06 -5.96 6.53
CA GLU A 73 1.21 -5.23 6.04
C GLU A 73 0.81 -4.30 4.90
N ILE A 74 1.49 -3.16 4.84
CA ILE A 74 1.35 -2.13 3.84
C ILE A 74 2.72 -1.87 3.22
N VAL A 75 2.78 -1.80 1.90
CA VAL A 75 3.95 -1.34 1.14
C VAL A 75 3.49 -0.40 0.05
N ALA A 76 4.24 0.67 -0.18
CA ALA A 76 4.08 1.53 -1.35
C ALA A 76 5.23 1.28 -2.35
N VAL A 77 4.92 1.33 -3.64
CA VAL A 77 5.86 1.22 -4.76
C VAL A 77 5.62 2.40 -5.70
N ALA A 78 6.68 3.03 -6.20
CA ALA A 78 6.61 4.12 -7.17
C ALA A 78 7.33 3.76 -8.46
N SER A 79 6.69 4.10 -9.57
CA SER A 79 7.22 3.86 -10.90
C SER A 79 6.91 5.02 -11.83
N THR A 80 7.74 5.19 -12.85
CA THR A 80 7.44 6.07 -13.99
C THR A 80 6.37 5.48 -14.91
N GLU A 81 6.03 4.21 -14.76
CA GLU A 81 5.04 3.52 -15.58
C GLU A 81 3.63 3.71 -15.02
N ALA A 82 2.76 4.42 -15.74
CA ALA A 82 1.39 4.76 -15.30
C ALA A 82 0.44 3.56 -15.13
N LYS A 83 0.80 2.38 -15.63
CA LYS A 83 -0.05 1.18 -15.64
C LYS A 83 0.68 -0.08 -15.19
N LEU A 84 1.70 0.08 -14.34
CA LEU A 84 2.48 -1.03 -13.80
C LEU A 84 1.56 -2.02 -13.06
N LEU A 85 0.67 -1.51 -12.21
CA LEU A 85 -0.28 -2.28 -11.42
C LEU A 85 -1.70 -1.76 -11.61
N ARG A 86 -2.68 -2.62 -11.35
CA ARG A 86 -4.11 -2.31 -11.46
C ARG A 86 -4.81 -2.53 -10.13
N GLU A 87 -5.75 -1.65 -9.78
CA GLU A 87 -6.58 -1.82 -8.59
C GLU A 87 -7.22 -3.22 -8.55
N GLY A 88 -7.20 -3.85 -7.37
CA GLY A 88 -7.75 -5.19 -7.15
C GLY A 88 -6.88 -6.33 -7.68
N GLN A 89 -5.78 -6.04 -8.39
CA GLN A 89 -4.81 -7.04 -8.78
C GLN A 89 -4.22 -7.71 -7.53
N ARG A 90 -4.15 -9.04 -7.56
CA ARG A 90 -3.51 -9.85 -6.54
C ARG A 90 -2.09 -10.19 -6.98
N LEU A 91 -1.12 -9.98 -6.09
CA LEU A 91 0.29 -10.28 -6.30
C LEU A 91 0.75 -11.36 -5.31
N SER A 92 1.67 -12.20 -5.77
CA SER A 92 2.41 -13.14 -4.93
C SER A 92 3.55 -12.44 -4.17
N ALA A 93 4.26 -13.17 -3.31
CA ALA A 93 5.47 -12.67 -2.67
C ALA A 93 6.58 -12.39 -3.70
N ASN A 94 6.76 -13.28 -4.67
CA ASN A 94 7.76 -13.14 -5.72
C ASN A 94 7.49 -11.91 -6.62
N ASP A 95 6.22 -11.64 -6.91
CA ASP A 95 5.85 -10.42 -7.65
C ASP A 95 6.26 -9.16 -6.88
N LEU A 96 6.06 -9.13 -5.56
CA LEU A 96 6.50 -8.01 -4.73
C LEU A 96 8.04 -7.88 -4.68
N GLU A 97 8.75 -8.99 -4.56
CA GLU A 97 10.22 -8.98 -4.58
C GLU A 97 10.74 -8.39 -5.88
N SER A 98 10.21 -8.85 -7.02
CA SER A 98 10.56 -8.31 -8.33
C SER A 98 10.27 -6.80 -8.42
N LEU A 99 9.13 -6.34 -7.91
CA LEU A 99 8.81 -4.91 -7.87
C LEU A 99 9.84 -4.11 -7.06
N ARG A 100 10.27 -4.63 -5.90
CA ARG A 100 11.22 -3.95 -5.00
C ARG A 100 12.63 -3.87 -5.56
N GLU A 101 13.02 -4.81 -6.41
CA GLU A 101 14.32 -4.78 -7.09
C GLU A 101 14.40 -3.70 -8.17
N HIS A 102 13.27 -3.35 -8.80
CA HIS A 102 13.24 -2.50 -10.00
C HIS A 102 12.62 -1.12 -9.77
N HIS A 103 11.94 -0.92 -8.65
CA HIS A 103 11.18 0.30 -8.37
C HIS A 103 11.47 0.84 -6.97
N GLU A 104 11.32 2.16 -6.83
CA GLU A 104 11.36 2.80 -5.53
C GLU A 104 10.21 2.26 -4.66
N HIS A 105 10.49 1.92 -3.40
CA HIS A 105 9.47 1.40 -2.50
C HIS A 105 9.64 1.94 -1.08
N SER A 106 8.59 1.82 -0.27
CA SER A 106 8.65 2.13 1.16
C SER A 106 9.16 0.95 1.97
N ASP A 107 9.48 1.21 3.23
CA ASP A 107 9.49 0.18 4.27
C ASP A 107 8.09 -0.45 4.42
N VAL A 108 8.06 -1.64 5.04
CA VAL A 108 6.80 -2.30 5.40
C VAL A 108 6.22 -1.64 6.64
N VAL A 109 4.95 -1.28 6.59
CA VAL A 109 4.19 -0.84 7.77
C VAL A 109 3.23 -1.95 8.19
N LEU A 110 3.30 -2.40 9.43
CA LEU A 110 2.36 -3.34 10.03
C LEU A 110 1.26 -2.58 10.77
N THR A 111 0.00 -2.93 10.54
CA THR A 111 -1.16 -2.39 11.26
C THR A 111 -2.06 -3.51 11.75
N VAL A 112 -2.98 -3.20 12.66
CA VAL A 112 -4.03 -4.14 13.09
C VAL A 112 -5.39 -3.55 12.76
N ARG A 113 -6.31 -4.35 12.22
CA ARG A 113 -7.68 -3.89 12.04
C ARG A 113 -8.49 -4.05 13.32
N LYS A 114 -9.26 -3.01 13.66
CA LYS A 114 -10.21 -2.99 14.79
C LYS A 114 -11.46 -3.84 14.57
#